data_AF-A0A2N2NIK9-F1
#
_entry.id   AF-A0A2N2NIK9-F1
#
_cell.length_a   1.000
_cell.length_b   1.000
_cell.length_c   1.000
_cell.angle_alpha   90.00
_cell.angle_beta   90.00
_cell.angle_gamma   90.00
#
_symmetry.space_group_name_H-M   'P 1'
#
loop_
_entity.id
_entity.type
_entity.pdbx_description
1 polymer ?
#
loop_
_entity_poly.entity_id
_entity_poly.type
_entity_poly.pdbx_seq_one_letter_code
_entity_poly.pdbx_strand_id
1 'polypeptide(L)'
;MENDEQINKEVENKLAFEQDQIDENPQDSSQEQPEESVAEIDQPQNTVIEEPSDLHIPPVVKEVSEVKKMPDWLRKGLIFFAVGLLLLLIGYLISYFTTTVPTQKAYQTVLQELNNKENEFINLQAQFDQASYDLQDKQNNLDRVQQDYQTLEQNHQQLIANSEFNQKLIVMKYEIGLARFALLNKDPLSARQAISLAREQFEKIRILLDADISTGIQDRLQGIQKFVSTDPEEALDELRTLSENLERIPLK
;
A
#
# COMPACT_ATOMS: atom_id res chain seq x y z
N MET A 1 6.60 -26.49 27.88
CA MET A 1 7.45 -25.84 26.86
C MET A 1 7.35 -26.56 25.51
N GLU A 2 6.24 -27.25 25.20
CA GLU A 2 6.08 -28.02 23.93
C GLU A 2 5.12 -27.37 22.93
N ASN A 3 4.46 -26.24 23.28
CA ASN A 3 3.49 -25.58 22.38
C ASN A 3 4.10 -24.52 21.47
N ASP A 4 5.28 -23.99 21.78
CA ASP A 4 5.90 -22.93 20.96
C ASP A 4 6.60 -23.50 19.70
N GLU A 5 6.86 -24.81 19.67
CA GLU A 5 7.55 -25.46 18.55
C GLU A 5 6.60 -25.91 17.42
N GLN A 6 5.30 -26.05 17.71
CA GLN A 6 4.30 -26.41 16.69
C GLN A 6 3.86 -25.22 15.84
N ILE A 7 3.79 -24.03 16.43
CA ILE A 7 3.37 -22.81 15.72
C ILE A 7 4.41 -22.40 14.66
N ASN A 8 5.69 -22.66 14.91
CA ASN A 8 6.75 -22.26 13.99
C ASN A 8 6.82 -23.12 12.71
N LYS A 9 6.44 -24.42 12.80
CA LYS A 9 6.44 -25.33 11.65
C LYS A 9 5.28 -25.08 10.68
N GLU A 10 4.16 -24.54 11.15
CA GLU A 10 2.99 -24.27 10.31
C GLU A 10 3.16 -22.98 9.48
N VAL A 11 3.96 -22.02 9.98
CA VAL A 11 4.28 -20.77 9.27
C VAL A 11 5.32 -20.98 8.17
N GLU A 12 6.34 -21.81 8.40
CA GLU A 12 7.32 -22.16 7.36
C GLU A 12 6.69 -22.89 6.17
N ASN A 13 5.73 -23.78 6.42
CA ASN A 13 5.10 -24.57 5.37
C ASN A 13 4.12 -23.75 4.50
N LYS A 14 3.65 -22.59 4.99
CA LYS A 14 2.76 -21.70 4.26
C LYS A 14 3.51 -20.71 3.35
N LEU A 15 4.75 -20.37 3.69
CA LEU A 15 5.63 -19.49 2.89
C LEU A 15 6.24 -20.19 1.67
N ALA A 16 6.35 -21.52 1.69
CA ALA A 16 6.90 -22.28 0.56
C ALA A 16 5.93 -22.48 -0.62
N PHE A 17 4.63 -22.17 -0.46
CA PHE A 17 3.61 -22.47 -1.48
C PHE A 17 3.21 -21.28 -2.37
N GLU A 18 3.67 -20.06 -2.08
CA GLU A 18 3.36 -18.85 -2.88
C GLU A 18 4.47 -18.45 -3.86
N GLN A 19 5.58 -19.19 -3.94
CA GLN A 19 6.74 -18.81 -4.76
C GLN A 19 6.85 -19.52 -6.13
N ASP A 20 5.82 -20.26 -6.55
CA ASP A 20 5.88 -21.12 -7.75
C ASP A 20 4.83 -20.81 -8.84
N GLN A 21 4.30 -19.58 -8.88
CA GLN A 21 3.40 -19.15 -9.97
C GLN A 21 3.73 -17.77 -10.51
N ILE A 22 4.94 -17.56 -11.02
CA ILE A 22 5.16 -16.55 -12.07
C ILE A 22 6.24 -17.08 -13.02
N ASP A 23 5.83 -17.85 -14.03
CA ASP A 23 6.62 -17.94 -15.25
C ASP A 23 5.73 -18.18 -16.49
N GLU A 24 6.18 -17.58 -17.60
CA GLU A 24 5.70 -17.61 -18.99
C GLU A 24 4.63 -16.58 -19.45
N ASN A 25 5.08 -15.52 -20.16
CA ASN A 25 5.08 -15.52 -21.63
C ASN A 25 5.95 -14.38 -22.21
N PRO A 26 6.84 -14.62 -23.20
CA PRO A 26 7.66 -13.61 -23.87
C PRO A 26 7.06 -13.13 -25.21
N GLN A 27 7.75 -12.13 -25.81
CA GLN A 27 7.55 -11.51 -27.14
C GLN A 27 6.66 -10.26 -27.17
N ASP A 28 7.27 -9.09 -27.37
CA ASP A 28 7.20 -8.42 -28.68
C ASP A 28 8.29 -7.33 -28.82
N SER A 29 8.60 -6.98 -30.07
CA SER A 29 9.40 -5.83 -30.55
C SER A 29 10.87 -6.07 -30.90
N SER A 30 11.05 -6.57 -32.12
CA SER A 30 12.18 -6.21 -33.01
C SER A 30 11.82 -4.99 -33.86
N GLN A 31 12.88 -4.33 -34.39
CA GLN A 31 12.90 -3.35 -35.50
C GLN A 31 12.41 -1.93 -35.13
N GLU A 32 12.96 -0.82 -35.62
CA GLU A 32 13.88 -0.54 -36.72
C GLU A 32 14.36 0.92 -36.57
N GLN A 33 15.62 1.21 -36.92
CA GLN A 33 16.05 2.53 -37.38
C GLN A 33 15.49 2.73 -38.80
N PRO A 34 15.11 3.95 -39.22
CA PRO A 34 16.00 4.60 -40.19
C PRO A 34 16.03 6.13 -40.08
N GLU A 35 16.89 6.67 -40.94
CA GLU A 35 17.50 7.98 -41.02
C GLU A 35 16.58 9.12 -41.51
N GLU A 36 17.16 10.32 -41.40
CA GLU A 36 17.22 11.36 -42.45
C GLU A 36 16.24 12.55 -42.45
N SER A 37 16.76 13.64 -43.03
CA SER A 37 16.09 14.83 -43.59
C SER A 37 16.00 16.02 -42.61
N VAL A 38 16.31 17.30 -42.93
CA VAL A 38 16.29 18.07 -44.19
C VAL A 38 17.11 19.39 -44.06
N ALA A 39 17.75 19.77 -45.17
CA ALA A 39 18.03 21.10 -45.76
C ALA A 39 18.92 22.17 -45.09
N GLU A 40 20.11 22.33 -45.67
CA GLU A 40 20.50 23.39 -46.62
C GLU A 40 19.62 24.66 -46.87
N ILE A 41 20.34 25.80 -46.91
CA ILE A 41 20.16 27.04 -47.71
C ILE A 41 19.11 28.05 -47.21
N ASP A 42 19.56 29.24 -46.75
CA ASP A 42 19.58 30.41 -47.65
C ASP A 42 20.42 31.59 -47.12
N GLN A 43 21.35 32.05 -47.97
CA GLN A 43 22.03 33.35 -47.90
C GLN A 43 21.49 34.16 -49.08
N PRO A 44 21.29 35.47 -48.91
CA PRO A 44 21.86 36.40 -49.90
C PRO A 44 22.38 37.69 -49.21
N GLN A 45 23.29 38.51 -49.74
CA GLN A 45 23.93 38.63 -51.05
C GLN A 45 24.96 39.77 -50.98
N ASN A 46 25.75 39.88 -52.07
CA ASN A 46 26.49 41.04 -52.61
C ASN A 46 27.92 41.23 -52.10
N THR A 47 28.97 41.23 -52.94
CA THR A 47 29.13 41.37 -54.42
C THR A 47 30.63 41.01 -54.72
N VAL A 48 31.09 40.12 -55.63
CA VAL A 48 30.92 39.98 -57.12
C VAL A 48 31.46 41.26 -57.81
N ILE A 49 32.50 41.32 -58.69
CA ILE A 49 33.06 40.46 -59.76
C ILE A 49 34.38 41.15 -60.26
N GLU A 50 35.53 40.47 -60.39
CA GLU A 50 36.21 39.88 -61.59
C GLU A 50 37.32 40.73 -62.29
N GLU A 51 38.41 39.99 -62.56
CA GLU A 51 39.50 39.98 -63.59
C GLU A 51 39.22 40.58 -65.00
N PRO A 52 40.15 40.59 -66.02
CA PRO A 52 41.59 40.21 -66.09
C PRO A 52 42.50 41.14 -66.98
N SER A 53 43.79 40.77 -67.04
CA SER A 53 44.83 40.92 -68.12
C SER A 53 44.68 41.93 -69.28
N ASP A 54 45.71 42.74 -69.59
CA ASP A 54 46.79 42.35 -70.53
C ASP A 54 47.83 43.48 -70.81
N LEU A 55 49.01 43.06 -71.28
CA LEU A 55 50.21 43.82 -71.65
C LEU A 55 50.02 44.99 -72.63
N HIS A 56 50.77 46.09 -72.44
CA HIS A 56 51.69 46.69 -73.44
C HIS A 56 52.71 47.66 -72.80
N ILE A 57 53.93 47.65 -73.34
CA ILE A 57 55.22 48.26 -72.91
C ILE A 57 55.66 49.25 -74.03
N PRO A 58 56.53 50.28 -73.89
CA PRO A 58 56.76 51.33 -72.87
C PRO A 58 56.86 52.73 -73.59
N PRO A 59 57.65 53.80 -73.24
CA PRO A 59 59.00 53.87 -72.63
C PRO A 59 59.18 54.80 -71.41
N VAL A 60 60.13 54.38 -70.54
CA VAL A 60 61.21 55.18 -69.92
C VAL A 60 60.82 56.45 -69.14
N VAL A 61 60.91 56.37 -67.80
CA VAL A 61 61.72 57.31 -67.00
C VAL A 61 62.39 56.52 -65.86
N LYS A 62 63.72 56.65 -65.78
CA LYS A 62 64.58 56.14 -64.71
C LYS A 62 64.21 56.79 -63.37
N GLU A 63 64.02 56.00 -62.31
CA GLU A 63 64.51 56.41 -60.98
C GLU A 63 64.73 55.18 -60.08
N VAL A 64 65.98 55.05 -59.65
CA VAL A 64 66.52 53.96 -58.85
C VAL A 64 66.14 54.24 -57.39
N SER A 65 65.10 53.60 -56.86
CA SER A 65 64.82 53.66 -55.42
C SER A 65 65.52 52.51 -54.71
N GLU A 66 66.69 52.82 -54.17
CA GLU A 66 67.52 51.94 -53.35
C GLU A 66 66.70 51.23 -52.27
N VAL A 67 66.77 49.89 -52.26
CA VAL A 67 66.31 49.07 -51.12
C VAL A 67 67.22 49.43 -49.94
N LYS A 68 66.74 50.36 -49.12
CA LYS A 68 67.43 50.84 -47.92
C LYS A 68 67.55 49.66 -46.95
N LYS A 69 68.73 49.00 -46.93
CA LYS A 69 69.09 48.02 -45.92
C LYS A 69 68.88 48.66 -44.56
N MET A 70 67.87 48.18 -43.82
CA MET A 70 67.68 48.58 -42.44
C MET A 70 69.00 48.35 -41.67
N PRO A 71 69.40 49.28 -40.79
CA PRO A 71 70.61 49.12 -39.99
C PRO A 71 70.57 47.79 -39.21
N ASP A 72 71.65 47.02 -39.21
CA ASP A 72 71.69 45.68 -38.59
C ASP A 72 71.31 45.68 -37.10
N TRP A 73 71.48 46.81 -36.39
CA TRP A 73 71.07 46.96 -34.99
C TRP A 73 69.54 47.03 -34.83
N LEU A 74 68.84 47.66 -35.78
CA LEU A 74 67.37 47.74 -35.77
C LEU A 74 66.75 46.41 -36.17
N ARG A 75 67.35 45.71 -37.15
CA ARG A 75 66.94 44.36 -37.56
C ARG A 75 67.13 43.35 -36.43
N LYS A 76 68.27 43.39 -35.75
CA LYS A 76 68.53 42.55 -34.56
C LYS A 76 67.60 42.91 -33.41
N GLY A 77 67.37 44.20 -33.14
CA GLY A 77 66.43 44.67 -32.12
C GLY A 77 64.99 44.23 -32.36
N LEU A 78 64.51 44.28 -33.61
CA LEU A 78 63.18 43.79 -34.00
C LEU A 78 63.07 42.28 -33.81
N ILE A 79 64.13 41.52 -34.12
CA ILE A 79 64.18 40.07 -33.88
C ILE A 79 64.13 39.78 -32.37
N PHE A 80 64.92 40.46 -31.54
CA PHE A 80 64.87 40.29 -30.08
C PHE A 80 63.52 40.71 -29.48
N PHE A 81 62.89 41.76 -30.00
CA PHE A 81 61.54 42.16 -29.59
C PHE A 81 60.50 41.11 -29.99
N ALA A 82 60.56 40.59 -31.22
CA ALA A 82 59.67 39.52 -31.66
C ALA A 82 59.85 38.24 -30.83
N VAL A 83 61.10 37.88 -30.50
CA VAL A 83 61.40 36.74 -29.60
C VAL A 83 60.91 37.01 -28.18
N GLY A 84 61.08 38.22 -27.65
CA GLY A 84 60.58 38.62 -26.34
C GLY A 84 59.05 38.58 -26.26
N LEU A 85 58.37 39.09 -27.30
CA LEU A 85 56.91 39.03 -27.43
C LEU A 85 56.42 37.57 -27.53
N LEU A 86 57.12 36.73 -28.30
CA LEU A 86 56.82 35.32 -28.43
C LEU A 86 56.93 34.59 -27.08
N LEU A 87 57.99 34.86 -26.31
CA LEU A 87 58.16 34.29 -24.97
C LEU A 87 57.07 34.77 -24.00
N LEU A 88 56.63 36.02 -24.09
CA LEU A 88 55.55 36.57 -23.28
C LEU A 88 54.20 35.91 -23.63
N LEU A 89 53.91 35.71 -24.92
CA LEU A 89 52.74 34.98 -25.40
C LEU A 89 52.74 33.51 -24.95
N ILE A 90 53.88 32.83 -25.04
CA ILE A 90 54.04 31.45 -24.56
C ILE A 90 53.84 31.40 -23.04
N GLY A 91 54.45 32.31 -22.27
CA GLY A 91 54.26 32.39 -20.82
C GLY A 91 52.81 32.65 -20.42
N TYR A 92 52.11 33.52 -21.15
CA TYR A 92 50.68 33.78 -20.96
C TYR A 92 49.81 32.56 -21.29
N LEU A 93 50.07 31.88 -22.42
CA LEU A 93 49.38 30.64 -22.76
C LEU A 93 49.59 29.56 -21.69
N ILE A 94 50.83 29.35 -21.25
CA ILE A 94 51.16 28.39 -20.19
C ILE A 94 50.39 28.75 -18.91
N SER A 95 50.41 30.03 -18.48
CA SER A 95 49.69 30.49 -17.29
C SER A 95 48.18 30.33 -17.40
N TYR A 96 47.60 30.57 -18.57
CA TYR A 96 46.18 30.41 -18.85
C TYR A 96 45.76 28.93 -18.80
N PHE A 97 46.55 28.04 -19.41
CA PHE A 97 46.29 26.60 -19.39
C PHE A 97 46.53 25.97 -18.01
N THR A 98 47.45 26.49 -17.20
CA THR A 98 47.68 25.98 -15.84
C THR A 98 46.67 26.48 -14.81
N THR A 99 45.99 27.60 -15.06
CA THR A 99 45.12 28.23 -14.05
C THR A 99 43.65 28.30 -14.47
N THR A 100 43.34 28.85 -15.64
CA THR A 100 41.96 29.15 -16.05
C THR A 100 41.21 27.90 -16.53
N VAL A 101 41.87 27.04 -17.32
CA VAL A 101 41.27 25.80 -17.81
C VAL A 101 40.92 24.80 -16.69
N PRO A 102 41.80 24.51 -15.70
CA PRO A 102 41.45 23.60 -14.62
C PRO A 102 40.40 24.18 -13.67
N THR A 103 40.38 25.50 -13.43
CA THR A 103 39.36 26.13 -12.58
C THR A 103 37.97 26.12 -13.23
N GLN A 104 37.87 26.33 -14.55
CA GLN A 104 36.60 26.16 -15.28
C GLN A 104 36.09 24.71 -15.22
N LYS A 105 36.98 23.73 -15.40
CA LYS A 105 36.61 22.31 -15.26
C LYS A 105 36.15 21.98 -13.84
N ALA A 106 36.88 22.44 -12.83
CA ALA A 106 36.50 22.25 -11.43
C ALA A 106 35.13 22.88 -11.11
N TYR A 107 34.86 24.09 -11.60
CA TYR A 107 33.56 24.74 -11.42
C TYR A 107 32.42 23.97 -12.10
N GLN A 108 32.65 23.47 -13.32
CA GLN A 108 31.68 22.61 -14.01
C GLN A 108 31.44 21.30 -13.25
N THR A 109 32.49 20.67 -12.73
CA THR A 109 32.37 19.46 -11.89
C THR A 109 31.57 19.73 -10.63
N VAL A 110 31.85 20.83 -9.92
CA VAL A 110 31.10 21.21 -8.71
C VAL A 110 29.64 21.49 -9.03
N LEU A 111 29.33 22.18 -10.14
CA LEU A 111 27.96 22.40 -10.58
C LEU A 111 27.24 21.09 -10.90
N GLN A 112 27.92 20.15 -11.57
CA GLN A 112 27.36 18.84 -11.88
C GLN A 112 27.11 18.03 -10.60
N GLU A 113 28.05 18.02 -9.66
CA GLU A 113 27.88 17.36 -8.36
C GLU A 113 26.73 17.98 -7.56
N LEU A 114 26.60 19.31 -7.57
CA LEU A 114 25.54 20.00 -6.86
C LEU A 114 24.16 19.68 -7.47
N ASN A 115 24.06 19.64 -8.80
CA ASN A 115 22.85 19.22 -9.50
C ASN A 115 22.51 17.74 -9.19
N ASN A 116 23.50 16.84 -9.21
CA ASN A 116 23.29 15.44 -8.83
C ASN A 116 22.81 15.31 -7.39
N LYS A 117 23.38 16.07 -6.45
CA LYS A 117 22.97 16.08 -5.04
C LYS A 117 21.57 16.67 -4.84
N GLU A 118 21.20 17.68 -5.60
CA GLU A 118 19.84 18.23 -5.62
C GLU A 118 18.83 17.18 -6.11
N ASN A 119 19.15 16.45 -7.18
CA ASN A 119 18.30 15.36 -7.67
C ASN A 119 18.20 14.20 -6.66
N GLU A 120 19.31 13.82 -6.01
CA GLU A 120 19.29 12.83 -4.93
C GLU A 120 18.39 13.28 -3.76
N PHE A 121 18.46 14.55 -3.37
CA PHE A 121 17.63 15.11 -2.31
C PHE A 121 16.15 15.11 -2.68
N ILE A 122 15.79 15.52 -3.90
CA ILE A 122 14.41 15.48 -4.40
C ILE A 122 13.87 14.04 -4.40
N ASN A 123 14.68 13.08 -4.84
CA ASN A 123 14.28 11.67 -4.83
C ASN A 123 14.09 11.15 -3.39
N LEU A 124 15.01 11.49 -2.47
CA LEU A 124 14.89 11.09 -1.07
C LEU A 124 13.65 11.70 -0.40
N GLN A 125 13.33 12.96 -0.72
CA GLN A 125 12.11 13.61 -0.25
C GLN A 125 10.87 12.90 -0.78
N ALA A 126 10.82 12.55 -2.08
CA ALA A 126 9.72 11.81 -2.65
C ALA A 126 9.54 10.42 -2.00
N GLN A 127 10.64 9.71 -1.74
CA GLN A 127 10.61 8.42 -1.02
C GLN A 127 10.11 8.58 0.42
N PHE A 128 10.52 9.65 1.11
CA PHE A 128 10.05 9.95 2.46
C PHE A 128 8.55 10.24 2.48
N ASP A 129 8.06 11.07 1.55
CA ASP A 129 6.65 11.38 1.42
C ASP A 129 5.84 10.11 1.11
N GLN A 130 6.31 9.28 0.19
CA GLN A 130 5.69 7.99 -0.11
C GLN A 130 5.64 7.07 1.10
N ALA A 131 6.75 6.90 1.82
CA ALA A 131 6.80 6.07 3.03
C ALA A 131 5.88 6.60 4.13
N SER A 132 5.74 7.93 4.24
CA SER A 132 4.80 8.55 5.19
C SER A 132 3.34 8.25 4.81
N TYR A 133 3.00 8.31 3.51
CA TYR A 133 1.67 7.93 3.04
C TYR A 133 1.39 6.45 3.27
N ASP A 134 2.35 5.58 2.97
CA ASP A 134 2.23 4.13 3.20
C ASP A 134 2.03 3.83 4.69
N LEU A 135 2.79 4.48 5.58
CA LEU A 135 2.64 4.32 7.02
C LEU A 135 1.25 4.77 7.50
N GLN A 136 0.76 5.91 6.99
CA GLN A 136 -0.59 6.39 7.31
C GLN A 136 -1.67 5.43 6.81
N ASP A 137 -1.53 4.88 5.60
CA ASP A 137 -2.46 3.88 5.07
C ASP A 137 -2.46 2.60 5.91
N LYS A 138 -1.28 2.11 6.29
CA LYS A 138 -1.15 0.94 7.18
C LYS A 138 -1.76 1.20 8.56
N GLN A 139 -1.60 2.40 9.12
CA GLN A 139 -2.23 2.76 10.40
C GLN A 139 -3.76 2.74 10.27
N ASN A 140 -4.30 3.37 9.23
CA ASN A 140 -5.75 3.35 8.98
C ASN A 140 -6.29 1.93 8.79
N ASN A 141 -5.53 1.06 8.12
CA ASN A 141 -5.90 -0.34 7.93
C ASN A 141 -5.86 -1.11 9.26
N LEU A 142 -4.85 -0.89 10.10
CA LEU A 142 -4.77 -1.49 11.43
C LEU A 142 -5.98 -1.09 12.29
N ASP A 143 -6.34 0.19 12.30
CA ASP A 143 -7.49 0.70 13.04
C ASP A 143 -8.80 0.04 12.56
N ARG A 144 -8.97 -0.14 11.25
CA ARG A 144 -10.12 -0.87 10.66
C ARG A 144 -10.14 -2.33 11.09
N VAL A 145 -9.02 -3.03 10.97
CA VAL A 145 -8.92 -4.46 11.37
C VAL A 145 -9.22 -4.62 12.86
N GLN A 146 -8.78 -3.69 13.70
CA GLN A 146 -9.07 -3.71 15.13
C GLN A 146 -10.56 -3.52 15.40
N GLN A 147 -11.23 -2.61 14.69
CA GLN A 147 -12.67 -2.40 14.80
C GLN A 147 -13.46 -3.64 14.31
N ASP A 148 -13.04 -4.23 13.20
CA ASP A 148 -13.65 -5.44 12.66
C ASP A 148 -13.52 -6.61 13.65
N TYR A 149 -12.34 -6.77 14.26
CA TYR A 149 -12.11 -7.80 15.28
C TYR A 149 -13.02 -7.62 16.51
N GLN A 150 -13.16 -6.38 17.02
CA GLN A 150 -14.06 -6.11 18.14
C GLN A 150 -15.52 -6.41 17.80
N THR A 151 -15.95 -6.06 16.58
CA THR A 151 -17.30 -6.35 16.10
C THR A 151 -17.52 -7.85 15.98
N LEU A 152 -16.55 -8.58 15.44
CA LEU A 152 -16.60 -10.03 15.29
C LEU A 152 -16.68 -10.72 16.66
N GLU A 153 -15.87 -10.29 17.63
CA GLU A 153 -15.91 -10.82 19.00
C GLU A 153 -17.28 -10.60 19.64
N GLN A 154 -17.86 -9.40 19.53
CA GLN A 154 -19.21 -9.11 20.03
C GLN A 154 -20.27 -10.01 19.39
N ASN A 155 -20.23 -10.16 18.06
CA ASN A 155 -21.13 -11.04 17.32
C ASN A 155 -20.97 -12.51 17.74
N HIS A 156 -19.74 -12.96 18.00
CA HIS A 156 -19.46 -14.31 18.46
C HIS A 156 -20.03 -14.58 19.85
N GLN A 157 -19.84 -13.64 20.79
CA GLN A 157 -20.42 -13.75 22.13
C GLN A 157 -21.96 -13.74 22.09
N GLN A 158 -22.55 -12.92 21.23
CA GLN A 158 -24.01 -12.92 21.02
C GLN A 158 -24.50 -14.25 20.45
N LEU A 159 -23.78 -14.83 19.48
CA LEU A 159 -24.12 -16.14 18.91
C LEU A 159 -24.07 -17.25 19.96
N ILE A 160 -23.05 -17.25 20.84
CA ILE A 160 -22.97 -18.20 21.96
C ILE A 160 -24.17 -18.04 22.88
N ALA A 161 -24.47 -16.80 23.32
CA ALA A 161 -25.59 -16.54 24.21
C ALA A 161 -26.95 -16.96 23.60
N ASN A 162 -27.14 -16.69 22.30
CA ASN A 162 -28.34 -17.10 21.57
C ASN A 162 -28.44 -18.63 21.45
N SER A 163 -27.33 -19.30 21.14
CA SER A 163 -27.26 -20.77 21.09
C SER A 163 -27.60 -21.40 22.43
N GLU A 164 -27.02 -20.89 23.52
CA GLU A 164 -27.33 -21.34 24.88
C GLU A 164 -28.81 -21.13 25.22
N PHE A 165 -29.36 -19.95 24.95
CA PHE A 165 -30.79 -19.66 25.14
C PHE A 165 -31.67 -20.66 24.38
N ASN A 166 -31.40 -20.87 23.09
CA ASN A 166 -32.15 -21.79 22.24
C ASN A 166 -32.06 -23.22 22.74
N GLN A 167 -30.87 -23.68 23.16
CA GLN A 167 -30.67 -25.01 23.72
C GLN A 167 -31.54 -25.21 24.98
N LYS A 168 -31.50 -24.26 25.92
CA LYS A 168 -32.29 -24.34 27.16
C LYS A 168 -33.79 -24.29 26.88
N LEU A 169 -34.24 -23.45 25.94
CA LEU A 169 -35.64 -23.40 25.52
C LEU A 169 -36.11 -24.73 24.93
N ILE A 170 -35.29 -25.36 24.07
CA ILE A 170 -35.62 -26.68 23.48
C ILE A 170 -35.69 -27.76 24.56
N VAL A 171 -34.72 -27.81 25.48
CA VAL A 171 -34.75 -28.78 26.60
C VAL A 171 -35.98 -28.54 27.46
N MET A 172 -36.32 -27.29 27.78
CA MET A 172 -37.54 -26.97 28.50
C MET A 172 -38.80 -27.48 27.79
N LYS A 173 -38.94 -27.23 26.47
CA LYS A 173 -40.05 -27.74 25.66
C LYS A 173 -40.14 -29.26 25.71
N TYR A 174 -39.00 -29.93 25.62
CA TYR A 174 -38.90 -31.39 25.73
C TYR A 174 -39.39 -31.91 27.09
N GLU A 175 -38.94 -31.31 28.19
CA GLU A 175 -39.36 -31.67 29.55
C GLU A 175 -40.86 -31.43 29.78
N ILE A 176 -41.43 -30.34 29.23
CA ILE A 176 -42.89 -30.12 29.24
C ILE A 176 -43.63 -31.22 28.47
N GLY A 177 -43.10 -31.65 27.32
CA GLY A 177 -43.61 -32.79 26.56
C GLY A 177 -43.58 -34.10 27.36
N LEU A 178 -42.46 -34.37 28.04
CA LEU A 178 -42.32 -35.54 28.92
C LEU A 178 -43.30 -35.50 30.08
N ALA A 179 -43.49 -34.33 30.71
CA ALA A 179 -44.45 -34.17 31.79
C ALA A 179 -45.89 -34.51 31.33
N ARG A 180 -46.28 -34.02 30.15
CA ARG A 180 -47.58 -34.35 29.53
C ARG A 180 -47.71 -35.85 29.26
N PHE A 181 -46.68 -36.45 28.67
CA PHE A 181 -46.66 -37.89 28.39
C PHE A 181 -46.80 -38.72 29.68
N ALA A 182 -46.08 -38.35 30.74
CA ALA A 182 -46.14 -39.04 32.03
C ALA A 182 -47.54 -38.94 32.66
N LEU A 183 -48.17 -37.75 32.65
CA LEU A 183 -49.54 -37.58 33.14
C LEU A 183 -50.57 -38.41 32.35
N LEU A 184 -50.46 -38.46 31.02
CA LEU A 184 -51.33 -39.28 30.17
C LEU A 184 -51.21 -40.78 30.51
N ASN A 185 -50.02 -41.22 30.94
CA ASN A 185 -49.76 -42.59 31.39
C ASN A 185 -50.02 -42.81 32.88
N LYS A 186 -50.64 -41.85 33.58
CA LYS A 186 -50.94 -41.92 35.02
C LYS A 186 -49.69 -42.09 35.89
N ASP A 187 -48.57 -41.53 35.48
CA ASP A 187 -47.32 -41.47 36.24
C ASP A 187 -47.04 -40.04 36.74
N PRO A 188 -47.64 -39.65 37.88
CA PRO A 188 -47.46 -38.31 38.42
C PRO A 188 -46.05 -38.08 38.98
N LEU A 189 -45.29 -39.14 39.32
CA LEU A 189 -43.94 -39.00 39.85
C LEU A 189 -43.00 -38.53 38.75
N SER A 190 -43.01 -39.22 37.61
CA SER A 190 -42.23 -38.82 36.42
C SER A 190 -42.66 -37.44 35.91
N ALA A 191 -43.96 -37.13 35.94
CA ALA A 191 -44.45 -35.81 35.57
C ALA A 191 -43.87 -34.70 36.46
N ARG A 192 -43.86 -34.87 37.79
CA ARG A 192 -43.26 -33.91 38.73
C ARG A 192 -41.78 -33.71 38.47
N GLN A 193 -41.05 -34.79 38.19
CA GLN A 193 -39.63 -34.71 37.88
C GLN A 193 -39.38 -33.89 36.61
N ALA A 194 -40.10 -34.21 35.53
CA ALA A 194 -39.99 -33.48 34.27
C ALA A 194 -40.34 -31.99 34.44
N ILE A 195 -41.38 -31.65 35.20
CA ILE A 195 -41.71 -30.25 35.53
C ILE A 195 -40.59 -29.58 36.34
N SER A 196 -39.98 -30.29 37.29
CA SER A 196 -38.83 -29.76 38.04
C SER A 196 -37.65 -29.45 37.12
N LEU A 197 -37.35 -30.33 36.16
CA LEU A 197 -36.29 -30.12 35.17
C LEU A 197 -36.63 -28.96 34.21
N ALA A 198 -37.89 -28.86 33.78
CA ALA A 198 -38.37 -27.74 32.97
C ALA A 198 -38.20 -26.40 33.71
N ARG A 199 -38.54 -26.36 35.01
CA ARG A 199 -38.32 -25.19 35.87
C ARG A 199 -36.83 -24.83 35.99
N GLU A 200 -35.97 -25.83 36.13
CA GLU A 200 -34.53 -25.59 36.19
C GLU A 200 -33.99 -24.96 34.88
N GLN A 201 -34.43 -25.44 33.71
CA GLN A 201 -34.05 -24.82 32.45
C GLN A 201 -34.64 -23.42 32.30
N PHE A 202 -35.88 -23.21 32.74
CA PHE A 202 -36.53 -21.91 32.73
C PHE A 202 -35.75 -20.87 33.54
N GLU A 203 -35.30 -21.19 34.76
CA GLU A 203 -34.53 -20.23 35.57
C GLU A 203 -33.22 -19.79 34.88
N LYS A 204 -32.62 -20.67 34.05
CA LYS A 204 -31.40 -20.35 33.29
C LYS A 204 -31.64 -19.36 32.15
N ILE A 205 -32.86 -19.32 31.59
CA ILE A 205 -33.22 -18.40 30.50
C ILE A 205 -34.12 -17.25 30.95
N ARG A 206 -34.56 -17.25 32.22
CA ARG A 206 -35.56 -16.32 32.74
C ARG A 206 -35.20 -14.87 32.50
N ILE A 207 -33.96 -14.49 32.80
CA ILE A 207 -33.47 -13.12 32.66
C ILE A 207 -33.29 -12.67 31.20
N LEU A 208 -33.33 -13.61 30.25
CA LEU A 208 -33.19 -13.35 28.82
C LEU A 208 -34.56 -13.20 28.12
N LEU A 209 -35.65 -13.43 28.85
CA LEU A 209 -37.02 -13.26 28.39
C LEU A 209 -37.56 -11.90 28.82
N ASP A 210 -38.57 -11.41 28.09
CA ASP A 210 -39.34 -10.26 28.52
C ASP A 210 -39.98 -10.53 29.89
N ALA A 211 -40.02 -9.52 30.75
CA ALA A 211 -40.47 -9.65 32.13
C ALA A 211 -41.88 -10.28 32.25
N ASP A 212 -42.79 -9.91 31.34
CA ASP A 212 -44.15 -10.44 31.30
C ASP A 212 -44.18 -11.91 30.88
N ILE A 213 -43.38 -12.29 29.87
CA ILE A 213 -43.26 -13.69 29.41
C ILE A 213 -42.68 -14.55 30.52
N SER A 214 -41.58 -14.09 31.12
CA SER A 214 -40.95 -14.75 32.26
C SER A 214 -41.96 -14.99 33.39
N THR A 215 -42.65 -13.92 33.83
CA THR A 215 -43.59 -14.01 34.95
C THR A 215 -44.73 -14.98 34.62
N GLY A 216 -45.32 -14.86 33.42
CA GLY A 216 -46.40 -15.76 32.99
C GLY A 216 -45.98 -17.23 32.92
N ILE A 217 -44.77 -17.53 32.47
CA ILE A 217 -44.23 -18.89 32.46
C ILE A 217 -43.99 -19.40 33.88
N GLN A 218 -43.40 -18.57 34.74
CA GLN A 218 -43.11 -18.91 36.13
C GLN A 218 -44.40 -19.27 36.89
N ASP A 219 -45.42 -18.42 36.78
CA ASP A 219 -46.71 -18.62 37.46
C ASP A 219 -47.40 -19.91 36.97
N ARG A 220 -47.38 -20.16 35.66
CA ARG A 220 -47.93 -21.40 35.09
C ARG A 220 -47.18 -22.63 35.55
N LEU A 221 -45.85 -22.63 35.54
CA LEU A 221 -45.04 -23.76 36.04
C LEU A 221 -45.33 -24.06 37.51
N GLN A 222 -45.51 -23.02 38.34
CA GLN A 222 -45.89 -23.18 39.75
C GLN A 222 -47.31 -23.75 39.89
N GLY A 223 -48.27 -23.26 39.10
CA GLY A 223 -49.63 -23.77 39.05
C GLY A 223 -49.68 -25.25 38.66
N ILE A 224 -49.02 -25.60 37.55
CA ILE A 224 -48.90 -26.97 37.05
C ILE A 224 -48.33 -27.90 38.13
N GLN A 225 -47.25 -27.50 38.81
CA GLN A 225 -46.63 -28.33 39.84
C GLN A 225 -47.61 -28.67 40.98
N LYS A 226 -48.46 -27.72 41.36
CA LYS A 226 -49.53 -27.95 42.35
C LYS A 226 -50.59 -28.91 41.80
N PHE A 227 -51.03 -28.69 40.56
CA PHE A 227 -52.10 -29.48 39.94
C PHE A 227 -51.71 -30.93 39.66
N VAL A 228 -50.47 -31.25 39.30
CA VAL A 228 -50.03 -32.65 39.08
C VAL A 228 -50.38 -33.58 40.24
N SER A 229 -50.45 -33.05 41.45
CA SER A 229 -50.73 -33.80 42.68
C SER A 229 -52.21 -33.84 43.06
N THR A 230 -52.98 -32.85 42.61
CA THR A 230 -54.32 -32.54 43.13
C THR A 230 -55.40 -32.67 42.05
N ASP A 231 -55.07 -32.25 40.83
CA ASP A 231 -55.91 -32.31 39.64
C ASP A 231 -55.03 -32.54 38.38
N PRO A 232 -54.74 -33.81 38.02
CA PRO A 232 -53.92 -34.13 36.87
C PRO A 232 -54.51 -33.71 35.52
N GLU A 233 -55.84 -33.56 35.42
CA GLU A 233 -56.50 -33.12 34.18
C GLU A 233 -56.29 -31.62 33.96
N GLU A 234 -56.45 -30.82 35.01
CA GLU A 234 -56.12 -29.38 34.98
C GLU A 234 -54.62 -29.17 34.68
N ALA A 235 -53.75 -29.99 35.29
CA ALA A 235 -52.31 -29.94 35.00
C ALA A 235 -52.01 -30.20 33.51
N LEU A 236 -52.75 -31.12 32.87
CA LEU A 236 -52.59 -31.44 31.45
C LEU A 236 -53.01 -30.28 30.55
N ASP A 237 -54.11 -29.57 30.85
CA ASP A 237 -54.54 -28.41 30.05
C ASP A 237 -53.60 -27.21 30.23
N GLU A 238 -53.12 -26.98 31.45
CA GLU A 238 -52.10 -25.96 31.71
C GLU A 238 -50.78 -26.28 31.01
N LEU A 239 -50.31 -27.53 31.02
CA LEU A 239 -49.13 -27.96 30.27
C LEU A 239 -49.32 -27.82 28.75
N ARG A 240 -50.53 -28.07 28.23
CA ARG A 240 -50.86 -27.85 26.81
C ARG A 240 -50.73 -26.38 26.47
N THR A 241 -51.40 -25.51 27.22
CA THR A 241 -51.35 -24.05 27.04
C THR A 241 -49.91 -23.53 27.15
N LEU A 242 -49.14 -24.01 28.14
CA LEU A 242 -47.73 -23.66 28.27
C LEU A 242 -46.92 -24.10 27.04
N SER A 243 -47.10 -25.32 26.55
CA SER A 243 -46.39 -25.79 25.34
C SER A 243 -46.70 -24.92 24.11
N GLU A 244 -47.96 -24.54 23.91
CA GLU A 244 -48.38 -23.66 22.82
C GLU A 244 -47.75 -22.26 22.93
N ASN A 245 -47.61 -21.73 24.15
CA ASN A 245 -46.95 -20.45 24.40
C ASN A 245 -45.42 -20.54 24.17
N LEU A 246 -44.79 -21.63 24.58
CA LEU A 246 -43.35 -21.84 24.36
C LEU A 246 -43.01 -21.93 22.87
N GLU A 247 -43.91 -22.45 22.02
CA GLU A 247 -43.71 -22.46 20.57
C GLU A 247 -43.73 -21.07 19.93
N ARG A 248 -44.30 -20.07 20.61
CA ARG A 248 -44.34 -18.69 20.13
C ARG A 248 -43.09 -17.90 20.51
N ILE A 249 -42.24 -18.43 21.39
CA ILE A 249 -40.97 -17.79 21.73
C ILE A 249 -40.00 -18.01 20.56
N PRO A 250 -39.56 -16.94 19.88
CA PRO A 250 -38.66 -17.07 18.74
C PRO A 250 -37.29 -17.57 19.20
N LEU A 251 -36.68 -18.40 18.36
CA LEU A 251 -35.25 -18.69 18.50
C LEU A 251 -34.46 -17.41 18.23
N LYS A 252 -33.40 -17.19 19.01
CA LYS A 252 -32.52 -16.03 18.88
C LYS A 252 -31.32 -16.33 18.00
#